data_AF-A0A7C6H6N0-F1
#
_entry.id   AF-A0A7C6H6N0-F1
#
_cell.length_a   1.000
_cell.length_b   1.000
_cell.length_c   1.000
_cell.angle_alpha   90.00
_cell.angle_beta   90.00
_cell.angle_gamma   90.00
#
_symmetry.space_group_name_H-M   'P 1'
#
loop_
_entity.id
_entity.type
_entity.pdbx_description
1 polymer ?
#
loop_
_entity_poly.entity_id
_entity_poly.type
_entity_poly.pdbx_seq_one_letter_code
_entity_poly.pdbx_strand_id
1 'polypeptide(L)' 'MLSIARRSGVKVVMGVTEGLPLRDRTFDIVTFVKTLCFVDDPLMALVEARMALREHGRVIIGFIDRGSRIGHGYRGG' A
#
# COMPACT_ATOMS: atom_id res chain seq x y z
N MET A 1 -1.38 11.86 -10.27
CA MET A 1 -0.37 10.84 -9.86
C MET A 1 -0.32 9.64 -10.80
N LEU A 2 -1.44 8.97 -11.13
CA LEU A 2 -1.39 7.79 -12.02
C LEU A 2 -0.81 8.07 -13.42
N SER A 3 -1.06 9.25 -13.99
CA SER A 3 -0.48 9.67 -15.26
C SER A 3 1.05 9.73 -15.23
N ILE A 4 1.64 10.14 -14.10
CA ILE A 4 3.09 10.19 -13.89
C ILE A 4 3.65 8.76 -13.83
N ALA A 5 3.05 7.88 -13.03
CA ALA A 5 3.47 6.49 -12.92
C ALA A 5 3.35 5.73 -14.26
N ARG A 6 2.29 5.99 -15.04
CA ARG A 6 2.12 5.41 -16.37
C ARG A 6 3.21 5.84 -17.35
N ARG A 7 3.64 7.11 -17.28
CA ARG A 7 4.78 7.60 -18.09
C ARG A 7 6.09 6.93 -17.69
N SER A 8 6.23 6.48 -16.44
CA SER A 8 7.37 5.70 -15.96
C SER A 8 7.29 4.21 -16.31
N GLY A 9 6.34 3.77 -17.14
CA GLY A 9 6.20 2.37 -17.57
C GLY A 9 5.49 1.46 -16.56
N VAL A 10 4.94 2.01 -15.48
CA VAL A 10 4.20 1.25 -14.48
C VAL A 10 2.77 0.98 -14.96
N LYS A 11 2.29 -0.26 -14.80
CA LYS A 11 0.88 -0.59 -14.99
C LYS A 11 0.09 -0.04 -13.80
N VAL A 12 -0.88 0.83 -14.09
CA VAL A 12 -1.65 1.54 -13.07
C VAL A 12 -3.13 1.19 -13.16
N VAL A 13 -3.79 1.12 -12.00
CA VAL A 13 -5.24 0.97 -11.87
C VAL A 13 -5.73 2.04 -10.90
N MET A 14 -6.85 2.70 -11.22
CA MET A 14 -7.52 3.62 -10.30
C MET A 14 -8.36 2.81 -9.31
N GLY A 15 -8.23 3.10 -8.02
CA GLY A 15 -9.02 2.48 -6.97
C GLY A 15 -8.60 2.99 -5.59
N VAL A 16 -9.32 2.54 -4.57
CA VAL A 16 -8.98 2.74 -3.15
C VAL A 16 -8.57 1.41 -2.53
N THR A 17 -7.82 1.46 -1.44
CA THR A 17 -7.20 0.28 -0.83
C THR A 17 -8.18 -0.62 -0.08
N GLU A 18 -9.32 -0.08 0.34
CA GLU A 18 -10.42 -0.73 1.05
C GLU A 18 -11.34 -1.54 0.11
N GLY A 19 -11.13 -1.43 -1.20
CA GLY A 19 -11.84 -2.19 -2.24
C GLY A 19 -10.93 -2.30 -3.44
N LEU A 20 -9.88 -3.12 -3.32
CA LEU A 20 -8.77 -3.13 -4.24
C LEU A 20 -9.25 -3.75 -5.58
N PRO A 21 -9.20 -3.02 -6.71
CA PRO A 21 -9.71 -3.52 -8.00
C PRO A 21 -8.71 -4.47 -8.68
N LEU A 22 -8.25 -5.46 -7.92
CA LEU A 22 -7.27 -6.45 -8.32
C LEU A 22 -7.87 -7.85 -8.19
N ARG A 23 -7.31 -8.78 -8.96
CA ARG A 23 -7.71 -10.19 -8.86
C ARG A 23 -7.10 -10.83 -7.63
N ASP A 24 -7.88 -11.69 -7.00
CA ASP A 24 -7.43 -12.55 -5.91
C ASP A 24 -6.25 -13.42 -6.33
N ARG A 25 -5.38 -13.76 -5.37
CA ARG A 25 -4.29 -14.74 -5.50
C ARG A 25 -3.41 -14.56 -6.74
N THR A 26 -3.16 -13.31 -7.14
CA THR A 26 -2.47 -12.97 -8.37
C THR A 26 -1.04 -12.46 -8.14
N PHE A 27 -0.76 -11.92 -6.97
CA PHE A 27 0.51 -11.27 -6.67
C PHE A 27 1.34 -12.09 -5.67
N ASP A 28 2.66 -12.07 -5.85
CA ASP A 28 3.60 -12.67 -4.91
C ASP A 28 3.99 -11.69 -3.80
N ILE A 29 3.94 -10.39 -4.09
CA ILE A 29 4.30 -9.32 -3.16
C ILE A 29 3.32 -8.15 -3.31
N VAL A 30 2.87 -7.60 -2.19
CA VAL A 30 2.15 -6.32 -2.09
C VAL A 30 2.95 -5.41 -1.18
N THR A 31 3.20 -4.18 -1.62
CA THR A 31 4.04 -3.23 -0.88
C THR A 31 3.27 -1.94 -0.59
N PHE A 32 3.26 -1.53 0.66
CA PHE A 32 2.80 -0.20 1.08
C PHE A 32 4.02 0.65 1.44
N VAL A 33 4.29 1.74 0.70
CA VAL A 33 5.42 2.64 0.96
C VAL A 33 4.88 4.02 1.32
N LYS A 34 4.90 4.35 2.61
CA LYS A 34 4.28 5.57 3.17
C LYS A 34 2.83 5.78 2.72
N THR A 35 2.10 4.69 2.48
CA THR A 35 0.70 4.74 2.03
C THR A 35 -0.26 4.48 3.17
N LEU A 36 0.02 3.45 3.98
CA LEU A 36 -0.91 2.93 5.00
C LEU A 36 -1.31 3.98 6.06
N CYS A 37 -0.47 5.00 6.27
CA CYS A 37 -0.75 6.10 7.21
C CYS A 37 -1.82 7.08 6.72
N PHE A 38 -2.23 7.01 5.45
CA PHE A 38 -3.21 7.89 4.82
C PHE A 38 -4.46 7.14 4.35
N VAL A 39 -4.54 5.85 4.66
CA VAL A 39 -5.70 5.00 4.37
C VAL A 39 -6.69 5.17 5.52
N ASP A 40 -7.99 5.26 5.20
CA ASP A 40 -9.04 5.48 6.20
C ASP A 40 -9.19 4.23 7.10
N ASP A 41 -9.20 3.04 6.49
CA ASP A 41 -9.17 1.77 7.20
C ASP A 41 -7.92 0.94 6.82
N PRO A 42 -6.81 1.07 7.58
CA PRO A 42 -5.59 0.34 7.29
C PRO A 42 -5.73 -1.18 7.52
N LEU A 43 -6.66 -1.64 8.37
CA LEU A 43 -6.89 -3.06 8.57
C LEU A 43 -7.59 -3.66 7.35
N MET A 44 -8.62 -2.98 6.83
CA MET A 44 -9.29 -3.39 5.60
C MET A 44 -8.33 -3.44 4.41
N ALA A 45 -7.44 -2.44 4.28
CA ALA A 45 -6.40 -2.45 3.25
C ALA A 45 -5.45 -3.64 3.35
N LEU A 46 -5.12 -4.11 4.56
CA LEU A 46 -4.31 -5.31 4.75
C LEU A 46 -5.08 -6.60 4.41
N VAL A 47 -6.39 -6.65 4.67
CA VAL A 47 -7.26 -7.76 4.25
C VAL A 47 -7.31 -7.85 2.72
N GLU A 48 -7.57 -6.74 2.04
CA GLU A 48 -7.58 -6.66 0.57
C GLU A 48 -6.22 -7.05 -0.03
N ALA A 49 -5.11 -6.56 0.55
CA ALA A 49 -3.77 -6.99 0.16
C ALA A 49 -3.57 -8.50 0.32
N ARG A 50 -4.08 -9.10 1.41
CA ARG A 50 -4.00 -10.55 1.65
C ARG A 50 -4.82 -11.35 0.64
N MET A 51 -5.97 -10.84 0.19
CA MET A 51 -6.79 -11.45 -0.86
C MET A 51 -6.08 -11.45 -2.21
N ALA A 52 -5.41 -10.33 -2.55
CA ALA A 52 -4.64 -10.21 -3.78
C ALA A 52 -3.39 -11.12 -3.83
N LEU A 53 -2.86 -11.51 -2.67
CA LEU A 53 -1.67 -12.35 -2.55
C LEU A 53 -1.94 -13.83 -2.77
N ARG A 54 -0.98 -14.52 -3.41
CA ARG A 54 -0.88 -15.99 -3.42
C ARG A 54 -0.65 -16.54 -2.01
N GLU A 55 -0.81 -17.86 -1.83
CA GLU A 55 -0.69 -18.52 -0.50
C GLU A 55 0.62 -18.23 0.23
N HIS A 56 1.73 -18.14 -0.51
CA HIS A 56 3.06 -17.82 0.03
C HIS A 56 3.49 -16.37 -0.24
N GLY A 57 2.55 -15.54 -0.69
CA GLY A 57 2.80 -14.14 -0.96
C GLY A 57 3.07 -13.35 0.32
N ARG A 58 3.77 -12.21 0.19
CA ARG A 58 4.16 -11.38 1.34
C ARG A 58 3.70 -9.94 1.21
N VAL A 59 3.30 -9.36 2.34
CA VAL A 59 3.09 -7.92 2.46
C VAL A 59 4.38 -7.29 2.98
N ILE A 60 4.85 -6.24 2.34
CA ILE A 60 5.97 -5.41 2.80
C ILE A 60 5.44 -4.02 3.14
N ILE A 61 5.64 -3.59 4.38
CA ILE A 61 5.16 -2.29 4.85
C ILE A 61 6.37 -1.42 5.20
N GLY A 62 6.52 -0.32 4.47
CA GLY A 62 7.47 0.74 4.78
C GLY A 62 6.73 1.96 5.30
N PHE A 63 6.91 2.29 6.58
CA PHE A 63 6.36 3.50 7.20
C PHE A 63 7.42 4.20 8.06
N ILE A 64 7.17 5.45 8.40
CA ILE A 64 8.02 6.20 9.31
C ILE A 64 7.51 5.96 10.72
N ASP A 65 8.32 5.32 11.55
CA ASP A 65 8.01 5.14 12.96
C ASP A 65 8.00 6.51 13.67
N ARG A 66 6.89 6.81 14.37
CA ARG A 66 6.71 8.04 15.15
C ARG A 66 7.72 8.15 16.30
N GLY A 67 8.19 7.02 16.85
CA GLY A 67 9.20 6.99 17.91
C GLY A 67 10.63 7.16 17.41
N SER A 68 10.85 7.15 16.09
CA SER A 68 12.19 7.33 15.53
C SER A 68 12.64 8.79 15.55
N ARG A 69 13.95 9.02 15.53
CA ARG A 69 14.55 10.37 15.45
C ARG A 69 13.98 11.21 14.29
N ILE A 70 13.70 10.56 13.16
CA ILE A 70 13.08 11.20 11.99
C ILE A 70 11.56 11.39 12.21
N GLY A 71 10.90 10.48 12.91
CA GLY A 71 9.47 10.54 13.23
C GLY A 71 9.11 11.73 14.11
N HIS A 72 9.97 12.11 15.07
CA HIS A 72 9.76 13.29 15.91
C HIS A 72 9.71 14.62 15.13
N GLY A 73 10.35 14.67 13.95
CA GLY A 73 10.31 15.83 13.06
C GLY A 73 9.04 15.90 12.20
N TYR A 74 8.31 14.79 12.07
CA TYR A 74 7.03 14.75 11.37
C TYR A 74 5.93 15.20 12.34
N ARG A 75 5.47 16.45 12.19
CA ARG A 75 4.17 16.86 12.74
C ARG A 75 3.12 16.27 11.81
N GLY A 76 2.44 15.20 12.26
CA GLY A 76 1.26 14.69 11.57
C GLY A 76 0.25 15.84 11.42
N GLY A 77 -0.32 15.97 10.22
CA GLY A 77 -1.48 16.84 9.99
C GLY A 77 -2.71 16.29 10.70
#